data_AF-A0A1G1PXS2-F1
#
_entry.id   AF-A0A1G1PXS2-F1
#
_cell.length_a   1.000
_cell.length_b   1.000
_cell.length_c   1.000
_cell.angle_alpha   90.00
_cell.angle_beta   90.00
_cell.angle_gamma   90.00
#
_symmetry.space_group_name_H-M   'P 1'
#
loop_
_entity.id
_entity.type
_entity.pdbx_description
1 polymer ?
#
loop_
_entity_poly.entity_id
_entity_poly.type
_entity_poly.pdbx_seq_one_letter_code
_entity_poly.pdbx_strand_id
1 'polypeptide(L)' 'MSEYICPNCNNPIYDEDAILCHFCGDSLQRAGKGFISRIKYANNRVVWFFLVFFVLLCFVLLFIR' A
#
# COMPACT_ATOMS: atom_id res chain seq x y z
N MET A 1 13.66 5.70 -12.87
CA MET A 1 12.40 5.11 -13.38
C MET A 1 12.61 3.61 -13.49
N SER A 2 12.02 2.82 -12.61
CA SER A 2 12.03 1.35 -12.72
C SER A 2 11.00 0.95 -13.78
N GLU A 3 11.47 0.64 -14.98
CA GLU A 3 10.62 0.12 -16.06
C GLU A 3 10.09 -1.25 -15.62
N TYR A 4 8.81 -1.29 -15.26
CA TYR A 4 8.15 -2.54 -14.90
C TYR A 4 7.68 -3.22 -16.19
N ILE A 5 8.09 -4.46 -16.42
CA ILE A 5 7.75 -5.20 -17.64
C ILE A 5 6.49 -6.03 -17.39
N CYS A 6 5.50 -5.94 -18.27
CA CYS A 6 4.29 -6.75 -18.17
C CYS A 6 4.64 -8.24 -18.30
N PRO A 7 4.24 -9.11 -17.35
CA PRO A 7 4.56 -10.54 -17.40
C PRO A 7 3.81 -11.31 -18.50
N ASN A 8 2.77 -10.70 -19.10
CA ASN A 8 1.97 -11.34 -20.14
C ASN A 8 2.44 -10.95 -21.57
N CYS A 9 2.73 -9.68 -21.82
CA CYS A 9 3.09 -9.19 -23.15
C CYS A 9 4.51 -8.64 -23.29
N ASN A 10 5.30 -8.67 -22.21
CA ASN A 10 6.67 -8.17 -22.14
C ASN A 10 6.85 -6.70 -22.55
N ASN A 11 5.76 -5.93 -22.66
CA ASN A 11 5.83 -4.50 -22.93
C ASN A 11 6.15 -3.71 -21.66
N PRO A 12 6.88 -2.59 -21.79
CA PRO A 12 7.20 -1.71 -20.68
C PRO A 12 5.94 -0.99 -20.19
N ILE A 13 5.78 -0.94 -18.87
CA ILE A 13 4.71 -0.23 -18.17
C ILE A 13 5.32 1.05 -17.62
N TYR A 14 4.87 2.17 -18.17
CA TYR A 14 5.37 3.51 -17.82
C TYR A 14 4.75 4.06 -16.53
N ASP A 15 3.63 3.48 -16.09
CA ASP A 15 2.87 3.93 -14.92
C ASP A 15 2.93 2.87 -13.82
N GLU A 16 3.62 3.19 -12.73
CA GLU A 16 3.80 2.30 -11.57
C GLU A 16 2.50 2.03 -10.81
N ASP A 17 1.47 2.86 -11.03
CA ASP A 17 0.12 2.69 -10.51
C ASP A 17 -0.86 2.05 -11.54
N ALA A 18 -0.40 1.64 -12.73
CA ALA A 18 -1.25 1.01 -13.73
C ALA A 18 -1.79 -0.34 -13.25
N ILE A 19 -3.11 -0.41 -13.08
CA ILE A 19 -3.84 -1.63 -12.70
C ILE A 19 -4.02 -2.57 -13.92
N LEU A 20 -3.87 -2.02 -15.12
CA LEU A 20 -4.11 -2.68 -16.40
C LEU A 20 -2.93 -2.42 -17.32
N CYS A 21 -2.49 -3.44 -18.06
CA CYS A 21 -1.54 -3.19 -19.13
C CYS A 21 -2.27 -2.53 -20.32
N HIS A 22 -1.84 -1.34 -20.73
CA HIS A 22 -2.41 -0.63 -21.88
C HIS A 22 -2.28 -1.39 -23.20
N PHE A 23 -1.31 -2.31 -23.31
CA PHE A 23 -1.04 -3.04 -24.54
C PHE A 23 -1.82 -4.34 -24.66
N CYS A 24 -1.80 -5.20 -23.64
CA CYS A 24 -2.52 -6.48 -23.71
C CYS A 24 -3.93 -6.43 -23.12
N GLY A 25 -4.31 -5.34 -22.45
CA GLY A 25 -5.62 -5.24 -21.78
C GLY A 25 -5.78 -6.22 -20.62
N ASP A 26 -4.70 -6.88 -20.22
CA ASP A 26 -4.72 -7.85 -19.15
C ASP A 26 -4.53 -7.16 -17.80
N SER A 27 -5.18 -7.69 -16.76
CA SER A 27 -5.05 -7.14 -15.42
C SER A 27 -3.65 -7.43 -14.92
N LEU A 28 -2.85 -6.38 -14.71
CA LEU A 28 -1.59 -6.54 -14.01
C LEU A 28 -1.97 -6.90 -12.60
N GLN A 29 -1.74 -8.15 -12.23
CA GLN A 29 -2.13 -8.72 -10.94
C GLN A 29 -1.28 -8.10 -9.82
N ARG A 30 -1.48 -6.81 -9.59
CA ARG A 30 -0.94 -5.94 -8.54
C ARG A 30 0.51 -6.24 -8.15
N ALA A 31 1.40 -5.33 -8.55
CA ALA A 31 2.55 -4.93 -7.72
C ALA A 31 2.13 -4.35 -6.33
N GLY A 32 0.83 -4.33 -6.00
CA GLY A 32 0.25 -3.95 -4.72
C GLY A 32 -0.36 -5.12 -3.92
N LYS A 33 0.21 -6.34 -3.97
CA LYS A 33 -0.14 -7.43 -3.04
C LYS A 33 0.49 -7.28 -1.64
N GLY A 34 0.96 -6.09 -1.27
CA GLY A 34 1.37 -5.78 0.09
C GLY A 34 0.23 -5.12 0.87
N PHE A 35 -0.02 -5.59 2.09
CA PHE A 35 -0.92 -4.94 3.08
C PHE A 35 -0.66 -3.42 3.23
N ILE A 36 0.54 -2.96 2.87
CA ILE A 36 1.01 -1.58 2.91
C ILE A 36 0.22 -0.64 1.97
N SER A 37 -0.27 -1.09 0.80
CA SER A 37 -1.04 -0.23 -0.11
C SER A 37 -2.40 0.18 0.47
N ARG A 38 -2.97 -0.59 1.41
CA ARG A 38 -4.20 -0.20 2.13
C ARG A 38 -3.95 0.91 3.14
N ILE A 39 -2.75 0.99 3.72
CA ILE A 39 -2.37 2.03 4.68
C ILE A 39 -2.18 3.39 3.99
N LYS A 40 -1.76 3.42 2.72
CA LYS A 40 -1.57 4.69 1.97
C LYS A 40 -2.88 5.45 1.73
N TYR A 41 -4.04 4.79 1.85
CA TYR A 41 -5.38 5.41 1.74
C TYR A 41 -6.11 5.54 3.08
N ALA A 42 -5.47 5.24 4.21
CA ALA A 42 -6.02 5.54 5.51
C ALA A 42 -5.88 7.05 5.76
N ASN A 43 -7.01 7.75 5.92
CA ASN A 43 -7.06 9.16 6.24
C ASN A 43 -6.04 9.48 7.36
N ASN A 44 -5.13 10.43 7.13
CA ASN A 44 -4.02 10.72 8.05
C ASN A 44 -4.52 10.99 9.49
N ARG A 45 -5.75 11.51 9.64
CA ARG A 45 -6.40 11.67 10.96
C ARG A 45 -6.64 10.35 11.69
N VAL A 46 -7.04 9.31 10.97
CA VAL A 46 -7.32 7.97 11.54
C VAL A 46 -6.02 7.30 11.96
N VAL A 47 -4.96 7.39 11.13
CA VAL A 47 -3.63 6.87 11.49
C VAL A 47 -3.12 7.53 12.76
N TRP A 48 -3.24 8.85 12.87
CA TRP A 48 -2.83 9.60 14.06
C TRP A 48 -3.64 9.18 15.30
N PHE A 49 -4.94 8.98 15.16
CA PHE A 49 -5.81 8.52 16.25
C PHE A 49 -5.37 7.16 16.79
N PHE A 50 -5.14 6.17 15.91
CA PHE A 50 -4.68 4.85 16.33
C PHE A 50 -3.31 4.89 16.99
N LEU A 51 -2.38 5.72 16.47
CA LEU A 51 -1.05 5.87 17.04
C LEU A 51 -1.12 6.43 18.47
N VAL A 52 -1.85 7.53 18.67
CA VAL A 52 -2.03 8.14 20.00
C VAL A 52 -2.72 7.18 20.97
N PHE A 53 -3.77 6.49 20.51
CA PHE A 53 -4.48 5.51 21.32
C PHE A 53 -3.54 4.39 21.80
N PHE A 54 -2.69 3.87 20.90
CA PHE A 54 -1.74 2.81 21.24
C PHE A 54 -0.68 3.27 22.25
N VAL A 55 -0.15 4.49 22.08
CA VAL A 55 0.81 5.09 23.02
C VAL A 55 0.19 5.26 24.41
N LEU A 56 -1.03 5.79 24.49
CA LEU A 56 -1.75 5.93 25.76
C LEU A 56 -2.00 4.57 26.43
N LEU A 57 -2.41 3.58 25.64
CA LEU A 57 -2.68 2.22 26.15
C LEU A 57 -1.40 1.58 26.71
N CYS A 58 -0.27 1.67 26.01
CA CYS A 58 1.02 1.23 26.53
C CYS A 58 1.40 1.93 27.84
N PHE A 59 1.16 3.23 27.94
CA PHE A 59 1.46 4.00 29.14
C PHE A 59 0.63 3.52 30.33
N VAL A 60 -0.69 3.31 30.14
CA VAL A 60 -1.58 2.78 31.17
C VAL A 60 -1.17 1.38 31.62
N LEU A 61 -0.81 0.49 30.69
CA LEU A 61 -0.34 -0.86 31.02
C LEU A 61 0.96 -0.86 31.83
N LEU A 62 1.86 0.11 31.59
CA LEU A 62 3.08 0.26 32.38
C LEU A 62 2.80 0.77 33.80
N PHE A 63 1.80 1.64 33.98
CA PHE A 63 1.42 2.16 35.30
C PHE A 63 0.62 1.17 36.15
N ILE A 64 -0.09 0.24 35.51
CA ILE A 64 -0.86 -0.81 36.20
C ILE A 64 0.05 -1.95 36.69
N ARG A 65 1.24 -2.10 36.11
CA ARG A 65 2.21 -3.12 36.50
C ARG A 65 3.08 -2.63 37.66
#